data_AF-A0A430K5B8-F1
#
_entry.id   AF-A0A430K5B8-F1
#
_cell.length_a   1.000
_cell.length_b   1.000
_cell.length_c   1.000
_cell.angle_alpha   90.00
_cell.angle_beta   90.00
_cell.angle_gamma   90.00
#
_symmetry.space_group_name_H-M   'P 1'
#
loop_
_entity.id
_entity.type
_entity.pdbx_description
1 polymer ?
#
loop_
_entity_poly.entity_id
_entity_poly.type
_entity_poly.pdbx_seq_one_letter_code
_entity_poly.pdbx_strand_id
1 'polypeptide(L)'
;MSIPIVLDKSTFQGLNYEDIIELHKYYIVNVTPLLVSEILGNLAKEEEDDRKLPKDQVTDLAKKMFPYNAYVNMNYKVLVEKSLTGEFTTADNRPFLEAKKSINTPTKKGMTFEETEEELSIKRWKKGEFDTMDEIIADVWRTESKDESVVKTFKTKFDHLKDIKIKGHKASNEEKFLNLKERLRERLYVEIEPIDTLNLVMDYFEINPDLRTTIESRWKNESHPDLKSMADYAMYCYEIVCLYFIGINNSLFGERLTNLLDLEYLFYAPFARVFSTHDKFLRRLFFAVEPKDVFFITLPNLKEDFKKFKALNKDGEVFDEPPVKDSETYRIWDSVFDMRLTRRLKPSADELKRKEAELEEILNIAKTGKEGKFEGEADFVVKEMFMSPDDPCPCKSGKAFKDCHLAETKK
;
A
#
# COMPACT_ATOMS: atom_id res chain seq x y z
N MET A 1 -0.39 -3.81 -18.54
CA MET A 1 0.40 -2.97 -17.60
C MET A 1 -0.55 -2.29 -16.62
N SER A 2 -0.09 -2.09 -15.39
CA SER A 2 -0.79 -1.35 -14.33
C SER A 2 0.24 -0.83 -13.33
N ILE A 3 -0.03 0.29 -12.69
CA ILE A 3 0.89 0.92 -11.72
C ILE A 3 0.37 0.72 -10.29
N PRO A 4 1.17 0.24 -9.33
CA PRO A 4 0.74 0.16 -7.94
C PRO A 4 0.37 1.54 -7.36
N ILE A 5 -0.80 1.62 -6.71
CA ILE A 5 -1.29 2.82 -6.02
C ILE A 5 -1.72 2.50 -4.59
N VAL A 6 -1.32 3.33 -3.63
CA VAL A 6 -1.90 3.35 -2.28
C VAL A 6 -2.95 4.46 -2.22
N LEU A 7 -4.12 4.10 -1.69
CA LEU A 7 -5.20 5.03 -1.38
C LEU A 7 -5.40 5.06 0.13
N ASP A 8 -5.46 6.25 0.71
CA ASP A 8 -6.02 6.39 2.04
C ASP A 8 -7.55 6.19 2.02
N LYS A 9 -8.15 6.02 3.20
CA LYS A 9 -9.61 5.90 3.33
C LYS A 9 -10.36 7.07 2.71
N SER A 10 -9.88 8.30 2.89
CA SER A 10 -10.57 9.49 2.37
C SER A 10 -10.68 9.47 0.84
N THR A 11 -9.66 8.98 0.15
CA THR A 11 -9.65 8.81 -1.30
C THR A 11 -10.47 7.62 -1.72
N PHE A 12 -10.28 6.46 -1.08
CA PHE A 12 -11.01 5.23 -1.40
C PHE A 12 -12.53 5.40 -1.26
N GLN A 13 -12.98 6.03 -0.17
CA GLN A 13 -14.39 6.34 0.04
C GLN A 13 -14.89 7.42 -0.93
N GLY A 14 -14.04 8.37 -1.29
CA GLY A 14 -14.35 9.44 -2.21
C GLY A 14 -14.60 8.98 -3.64
N LEU A 15 -14.00 7.87 -4.08
CA LEU A 15 -14.23 7.27 -5.41
C LEU A 15 -15.55 6.49 -5.42
N ASN A 16 -16.42 6.73 -6.40
CA ASN A 16 -17.63 5.92 -6.59
C ASN A 16 -17.29 4.58 -7.28
N TYR A 17 -18.28 3.69 -7.44
CA TYR A 17 -18.05 2.38 -8.05
C TYR A 17 -17.49 2.45 -9.48
N GLU A 18 -17.99 3.37 -10.32
CA GLU A 18 -17.48 3.56 -11.68
C GLU A 18 -16.05 4.12 -11.69
N ASP A 19 -15.72 5.04 -10.77
CA ASP A 19 -14.38 5.59 -10.62
C ASP A 19 -13.38 4.47 -10.25
N ILE A 20 -13.81 3.55 -9.39
CA ILE A 20 -13.01 2.37 -9.00
C ILE A 20 -12.81 1.41 -10.18
N ILE A 21 -13.82 1.21 -11.04
CA ILE A 21 -13.64 0.42 -12.28
C ILE A 21 -12.54 1.04 -13.16
N GLU A 22 -12.56 2.36 -13.37
CA GLU A 22 -11.53 3.04 -14.16
C GLU A 22 -10.15 2.98 -13.48
N LEU A 23 -10.09 3.15 -12.16
CA LEU A 23 -8.86 2.98 -11.38
C LEU A 23 -8.22 1.62 -11.67
N HIS A 24 -9.00 0.53 -11.61
CA HIS A 24 -8.51 -0.82 -11.85
C HIS A 24 -8.17 -1.14 -13.31
N LYS A 25 -8.41 -0.23 -14.27
CA LYS A 25 -7.86 -0.39 -15.63
C LYS A 25 -6.39 0.02 -15.72
N TYR A 26 -5.95 0.97 -14.89
CA TYR A 26 -4.63 1.59 -15.03
C TYR A 26 -3.75 1.46 -13.79
N TYR A 27 -4.34 1.12 -12.65
CA TYR A 27 -3.65 0.97 -11.39
C TYR A 27 -3.92 -0.41 -10.77
N ILE A 28 -2.95 -0.91 -10.03
CA ILE A 28 -3.10 -2.03 -9.09
C ILE A 28 -3.25 -1.41 -7.71
N VAL A 29 -4.32 -1.71 -6.99
CA VAL A 29 -4.52 -1.13 -5.65
C VAL A 29 -3.69 -1.91 -4.64
N ASN A 30 -2.70 -1.25 -4.04
CA ASN A 30 -1.98 -1.72 -2.87
C ASN A 30 -2.83 -1.37 -1.63
N VAL A 31 -3.64 -2.31 -1.18
CA VAL A 31 -4.53 -2.17 -0.03
C VAL A 31 -3.70 -2.26 1.24
N THR A 32 -3.74 -1.23 2.07
CA THR A 32 -3.10 -1.25 3.38
C THR A 32 -3.93 -2.08 4.35
N PRO A 33 -3.31 -2.85 5.27
CA PRO A 33 -4.04 -3.51 6.36
C PRO A 33 -4.91 -2.55 7.16
N LEU A 34 -4.43 -1.32 7.39
CA LEU A 34 -5.22 -0.26 8.03
C LEU A 34 -6.55 0.00 7.31
N LEU A 35 -6.56 0.10 5.98
CA LEU A 35 -7.80 0.33 5.22
C LEU A 35 -8.81 -0.81 5.45
N VAL A 36 -8.33 -2.04 5.54
CA VAL A 36 -9.17 -3.22 5.84
C VAL A 36 -9.77 -3.09 7.25
N SER A 37 -8.94 -2.81 8.26
CA SER A 37 -9.38 -2.60 9.64
C SER A 37 -10.36 -1.44 9.77
N GLU A 38 -10.15 -0.35 9.03
CA GLU A 38 -11.05 0.80 9.04
C GLU A 38 -12.39 0.55 8.34
N ILE A 39 -12.42 -0.34 7.34
CA ILE A 39 -13.65 -0.78 6.69
C ILE A 39 -14.43 -1.67 7.66
N LEU A 40 -13.79 -2.70 8.20
CA LEU A 40 -14.39 -3.61 9.19
C LEU A 40 -14.88 -2.85 10.42
N GLY A 41 -14.10 -1.87 10.87
CA GLY A 41 -14.45 -0.98 11.95
C GLY A 41 -15.72 -0.17 11.69
N ASN A 42 -16.34 -0.14 10.50
CA ASN A 42 -17.69 0.43 10.34
C ASN A 42 -18.80 -0.49 10.85
N LEU A 43 -18.52 -1.78 11.04
CA LEU A 43 -19.50 -2.78 11.49
C LEU A 43 -20.03 -2.51 12.90
N ALA A 44 -19.17 -2.08 13.83
CA ALA A 44 -19.56 -1.78 15.21
C ALA A 44 -20.24 -0.40 15.38
N LYS A 45 -20.79 0.21 14.31
CA LYS A 45 -21.39 1.56 14.41
C LYS A 45 -22.77 1.39 15.02
N GLU A 46 -23.19 2.38 15.81
CA GLU A 46 -24.58 2.45 16.23
C GLU A 46 -25.47 2.63 15.00
N GLU A 47 -26.61 1.93 15.02
CA GLU A 47 -27.65 2.10 14.02
C GLU A 47 -28.35 3.45 14.30
N GLU A 48 -28.42 4.30 13.29
CA GLU A 48 -29.16 5.56 13.33
C GLU A 48 -30.25 5.49 12.25
N ASP A 49 -31.49 5.88 12.57
CA ASP A 49 -32.66 5.73 11.68
C ASP A 49 -32.46 6.35 10.27
N ASP A 50 -31.68 7.43 10.18
CA ASP A 50 -31.42 8.17 8.93
C ASP A 50 -30.13 7.72 8.20
N ARG A 51 -29.42 6.71 8.72
CA ARG A 51 -28.16 6.23 8.14
C ARG A 51 -28.27 4.80 7.65
N LYS A 52 -27.44 4.52 6.64
CA LYS A 52 -27.25 3.17 6.11
C LYS A 52 -26.75 2.24 7.22
N LEU A 53 -27.30 1.02 7.29
CA LEU A 53 -26.93 0.03 8.30
C LEU A 53 -25.41 -0.22 8.29
N PRO A 54 -24.78 -0.45 9.46
CA PRO A 54 -23.35 -0.72 9.56
C PRO A 54 -22.88 -1.84 8.61
N LYS A 55 -23.60 -2.97 8.58
CA LYS A 55 -23.32 -4.10 7.67
C LYS A 55 -23.35 -3.68 6.21
N ASP A 56 -24.36 -2.91 5.79
CA ASP A 56 -24.45 -2.46 4.41
C ASP A 56 -23.35 -1.44 4.04
N GLN A 57 -22.89 -0.60 4.98
CA GLN A 57 -21.75 0.29 4.76
C GLN A 57 -20.47 -0.52 4.50
N VAL A 58 -20.22 -1.56 5.29
CA VAL A 58 -19.05 -2.44 5.11
C VAL A 58 -19.15 -3.18 3.78
N THR A 59 -20.33 -3.73 3.45
CA THR A 59 -20.56 -4.42 2.17
C THR A 59 -20.35 -3.51 0.97
N ASP A 60 -20.83 -2.27 0.98
CA ASP A 60 -20.61 -1.31 -0.09
C ASP A 60 -19.13 -0.99 -0.31
N LEU A 61 -18.37 -0.82 0.78
CA LEU A 61 -16.93 -0.56 0.71
C LEU A 61 -16.16 -1.78 0.22
N ALA A 62 -16.50 -2.98 0.71
CA ALA A 62 -15.91 -4.23 0.26
C ALA A 62 -16.19 -4.47 -1.24
N LYS A 63 -17.36 -4.09 -1.75
CA LYS A 63 -17.70 -4.18 -3.19
C LYS A 63 -16.81 -3.32 -4.08
N LYS A 64 -16.15 -2.29 -3.54
CA LYS A 64 -15.15 -1.49 -4.27
C LYS A 64 -13.75 -2.12 -4.28
N MET A 65 -13.53 -3.25 -3.60
CA MET A 65 -12.26 -3.99 -3.66
C MET A 65 -12.39 -5.12 -4.67
N PHE A 66 -11.62 -5.03 -5.76
CA PHE A 66 -11.59 -6.05 -6.80
C PHE A 66 -10.34 -6.93 -6.66
N PRO A 67 -10.48 -8.19 -6.20
CA PRO A 67 -9.33 -9.03 -5.87
C PRO A 67 -8.40 -9.28 -7.06
N TYR A 68 -8.92 -9.33 -8.29
CA TYR A 68 -8.13 -9.61 -9.49
C TYR A 68 -7.07 -8.54 -9.81
N ASN A 69 -7.17 -7.35 -9.19
CA ASN A 69 -6.25 -6.25 -9.43
C ASN A 69 -6.06 -5.37 -8.17
N ALA A 70 -6.11 -6.01 -7.00
CA ALA A 70 -5.82 -5.45 -5.70
C ALA A 70 -5.01 -6.45 -4.87
N TYR A 71 -4.21 -5.96 -3.93
CA TYR A 71 -3.41 -6.79 -3.03
C TYR A 71 -3.44 -6.19 -1.64
N VAL A 72 -3.74 -6.99 -0.63
CA VAL A 72 -3.48 -6.60 0.76
C VAL A 72 -1.99 -6.76 1.03
N ASN A 73 -1.32 -5.67 1.40
CA ASN A 73 0.11 -5.67 1.68
C ASN A 73 0.40 -6.37 3.01
N MET A 74 1.63 -6.87 3.16
CA MET A 74 2.12 -7.36 4.45
C MET A 74 1.99 -6.28 5.55
N ASN A 75 1.75 -6.71 6.78
CA ASN A 75 1.68 -5.80 7.92
C ASN A 75 3.01 -5.03 8.11
N TYR A 76 2.94 -3.71 8.29
CA TYR A 76 4.13 -2.86 8.37
C TYR A 76 5.04 -3.23 9.54
N LYS A 77 4.50 -3.76 10.63
CA LYS A 77 5.29 -4.21 11.79
C LYS A 77 6.24 -5.34 11.39
N VAL A 78 5.73 -6.31 10.64
CA VAL A 78 6.55 -7.41 10.09
C VAL A 78 7.58 -6.88 9.09
N LEU A 79 7.20 -5.91 8.25
CA LEU A 79 8.13 -5.29 7.30
C LEU A 79 9.25 -4.50 8.01
N VAL A 80 8.94 -3.82 9.11
CA VAL A 80 9.94 -3.13 9.94
C VAL A 80 10.90 -4.15 10.57
N GLU A 81 10.39 -5.23 11.15
CA GLU A 81 11.22 -6.33 11.68
C GLU A 81 12.15 -6.89 10.60
N LYS A 82 11.60 -7.23 9.42
CA LYS A 82 12.38 -7.73 8.27
C LYS A 82 13.41 -6.72 7.77
N SER A 83 13.11 -5.42 7.83
CA SER A 83 14.08 -4.38 7.49
C SER A 83 15.25 -4.35 8.47
N LEU A 84 14.95 -4.46 9.78
CA LEU A 84 15.97 -4.47 10.84
C LEU A 84 16.82 -5.74 10.83
N THR A 85 16.23 -6.90 10.54
CA THR A 85 16.95 -8.19 10.44
C THR A 85 17.70 -8.36 9.11
N GLY A 86 17.46 -7.51 8.11
CA GLY A 86 18.09 -7.57 6.80
C GLY A 86 17.39 -8.52 5.81
N GLU A 87 16.23 -9.07 6.17
CA GLU A 87 15.38 -9.89 5.29
C GLU A 87 14.62 -9.06 4.24
N PHE A 88 14.52 -7.74 4.46
CA PHE A 88 13.87 -6.81 3.53
C PHE A 88 14.75 -5.59 3.30
N THR A 89 15.02 -5.29 2.02
CA THR A 89 15.88 -4.18 1.61
C THR A 89 15.11 -3.08 0.88
N THR A 90 14.27 -3.45 -0.10
CA THR A 90 13.46 -2.50 -0.89
C THR A 90 12.22 -3.20 -1.45
N ALA A 91 11.16 -2.43 -1.67
CA ALA A 91 9.94 -2.88 -2.34
C ALA A 91 9.89 -2.51 -3.83
N ASP A 92 10.82 -1.67 -4.30
CA ASP A 92 10.84 -1.12 -5.66
C ASP A 92 9.49 -0.53 -6.12
N ASN A 93 8.77 0.08 -5.16
CA ASN A 93 7.45 0.68 -5.33
C ASN A 93 6.37 -0.33 -5.77
N ARG A 94 6.47 -1.58 -5.30
CA ARG A 94 5.51 -2.64 -5.55
C ARG A 94 4.95 -3.19 -4.22
N PRO A 95 3.73 -3.75 -4.22
CA PRO A 95 3.20 -4.43 -3.04
C PRO A 95 4.16 -5.54 -2.59
N PHE A 96 4.38 -5.66 -1.28
CA PHE A 96 5.18 -6.72 -0.71
C PHE A 96 4.26 -7.75 -0.07
N LEU A 97 4.36 -8.99 -0.54
CA LEU A 97 3.44 -10.07 -0.24
C LEU A 97 4.21 -11.27 0.30
N GLU A 98 3.55 -12.08 1.11
CA GLU A 98 4.10 -13.35 1.57
C GLU A 98 3.68 -14.47 0.63
N ALA A 99 4.66 -15.18 0.06
CA ALA A 99 4.38 -16.34 -0.77
C ALA A 99 3.95 -17.51 0.12
N LYS A 100 2.83 -18.16 -0.23
CA LYS A 100 2.39 -19.38 0.44
C LYS A 100 3.35 -20.54 0.19
N LYS A 101 3.81 -20.64 -1.06
CA LYS A 101 4.68 -21.73 -1.52
C LYS A 101 5.78 -21.18 -2.40
N SER A 102 6.94 -21.78 -2.24
CA SER A 102 8.09 -21.58 -3.11
C SER A 102 8.33 -22.85 -3.91
N ILE A 103 8.23 -22.74 -5.22
CA ILE A 103 8.41 -23.84 -6.15
C ILE A 103 9.84 -23.77 -6.68
N ASN A 104 10.58 -24.87 -6.54
CA ASN A 104 11.96 -24.96 -7.00
C ASN A 104 12.11 -26.22 -7.86
N THR A 105 12.24 -26.02 -9.18
CA THR A 105 12.48 -27.11 -10.14
C THR A 105 13.86 -26.92 -10.81
N PRO A 106 14.42 -27.95 -11.46
CA PRO A 106 15.69 -27.83 -12.17
C PRO A 106 15.70 -26.76 -13.28
N THR A 107 14.54 -26.43 -13.85
CA THR A 107 14.42 -25.51 -14.98
C THR A 107 13.93 -24.12 -14.59
N LYS A 108 13.02 -24.04 -13.62
CA LYS A 108 12.38 -22.78 -13.19
C LYS A 108 12.11 -22.75 -11.70
N LYS A 109 12.20 -21.55 -11.13
CA LYS A 109 11.82 -21.20 -9.77
C LYS A 109 10.60 -20.29 -9.82
N GLY A 110 9.67 -20.48 -8.89
CA GLY A 110 8.52 -19.60 -8.81
C GLY A 110 7.94 -19.48 -7.42
N MET A 111 7.08 -18.50 -7.25
CA MET A 111 6.34 -18.26 -6.02
C MET A 111 4.84 -18.37 -6.28
N THR A 112 4.13 -19.00 -5.36
CA THR A 112 2.67 -19.06 -5.37
C THR A 112 2.11 -18.25 -4.22
N PHE A 113 1.18 -17.36 -4.53
CA PHE A 113 0.45 -16.52 -3.59
C PHE A 113 -1.00 -16.98 -3.57
N GLU A 114 -1.54 -17.12 -2.37
CA GLU A 114 -2.96 -17.42 -2.13
C GLU A 114 -3.64 -16.18 -1.52
N GLU A 115 -4.97 -16.18 -1.47
CA GLU A 115 -5.73 -15.11 -0.82
C GLU A 115 -5.33 -15.00 0.66
N THR A 116 -5.04 -13.80 1.16
CA THR A 116 -4.81 -13.59 2.60
C THR A 116 -6.10 -13.70 3.41
N GLU A 117 -6.01 -13.83 4.74
CA GLU A 117 -7.21 -13.85 5.61
C GLU A 117 -8.05 -12.57 5.47
N GLU A 118 -7.41 -11.42 5.24
CA GLU A 118 -8.07 -10.16 4.93
C GLU A 118 -8.80 -10.21 3.58
N GLU A 119 -8.16 -10.73 2.53
CA GLU A 119 -8.78 -10.91 1.21
C GLU A 119 -9.99 -11.87 1.27
N LEU A 120 -9.88 -12.96 2.05
CA LEU A 120 -10.98 -13.88 2.32
C LEU A 120 -12.12 -13.22 3.11
N SER A 121 -11.81 -12.32 4.03
CA SER A 121 -12.81 -11.58 4.81
C SER A 121 -13.53 -10.55 3.95
N ILE A 122 -12.80 -9.77 3.14
CA ILE A 122 -13.37 -8.85 2.13
C ILE A 122 -14.34 -9.60 1.21
N LYS A 123 -13.98 -10.81 0.77
CA LYS A 123 -14.84 -11.66 -0.06
C LYS A 123 -16.16 -12.04 0.62
N ARG A 124 -16.17 -12.32 1.93
CA ARG A 124 -17.40 -12.54 2.70
C ARG A 124 -18.21 -11.26 2.83
N TRP A 125 -17.56 -10.14 3.17
CA TRP A 125 -18.22 -8.85 3.35
C TRP A 125 -18.90 -8.35 2.08
N LYS A 126 -18.32 -8.62 0.90
CA LYS A 126 -18.95 -8.32 -0.41
C LYS A 126 -20.32 -8.97 -0.59
N LYS A 127 -20.55 -10.13 0.04
CA LYS A 127 -21.82 -10.86 0.04
C LYS A 127 -22.75 -10.46 1.19
N GLY A 128 -22.31 -9.57 2.09
CA GLY A 128 -23.03 -9.26 3.32
C GLY A 128 -22.91 -10.35 4.39
N GLU A 129 -21.94 -11.25 4.24
CA GLU A 129 -21.65 -12.31 5.21
C GLU A 129 -20.61 -11.78 6.21
N PHE A 130 -20.94 -11.84 7.50
CA PHE A 130 -20.09 -11.44 8.61
C PHE A 130 -20.12 -12.53 9.68
N ASP A 131 -18.97 -12.85 10.25
CA ASP A 131 -18.87 -13.82 11.35
C ASP A 131 -18.67 -13.13 12.71
N THR A 132 -18.63 -13.94 13.78
CA THR A 132 -18.45 -13.42 15.14
C THR A 132 -17.07 -12.81 15.35
N MET A 133 -16.04 -13.26 14.62
CA MET A 133 -14.71 -12.68 14.71
C MET A 133 -14.68 -11.30 14.07
N ASP A 134 -15.38 -11.09 12.95
CA ASP A 134 -15.56 -9.76 12.34
C ASP A 134 -16.17 -8.77 13.35
N GLU A 135 -17.22 -9.18 14.06
CA GLU A 135 -17.89 -8.34 15.07
C GLU A 135 -16.97 -8.01 16.26
N ILE A 136 -16.23 -9.00 16.77
CA ILE A 136 -15.25 -8.81 17.86
C ILE A 136 -14.12 -7.88 17.42
N ILE A 137 -13.51 -8.11 16.25
CA ILE A 137 -12.40 -7.30 15.74
C ILE A 137 -12.87 -5.86 15.48
N ALA A 138 -14.08 -5.67 14.96
CA ALA A 138 -14.64 -4.34 14.73
C ALA A 138 -14.85 -3.55 16.04
N ASP A 139 -15.26 -4.23 17.12
CA ASP A 139 -15.44 -3.62 18.43
C ASP A 139 -14.11 -3.27 19.10
N VAL A 140 -13.14 -4.18 19.05
CA VAL A 140 -11.76 -3.94 19.52
C VAL A 140 -11.16 -2.75 18.78
N TRP A 141 -11.23 -2.75 17.44
CA TRP A 141 -10.74 -1.63 16.62
C TRP A 141 -11.39 -0.29 17.01
N ARG A 142 -12.71 -0.27 17.24
CA ARG A 142 -13.41 0.94 17.67
C ARG A 142 -12.97 1.44 19.04
N THR A 143 -12.70 0.51 19.96
CA THR A 143 -12.27 0.83 21.31
C THR A 143 -10.86 1.41 21.30
N GLU A 144 -9.93 0.73 20.63
CA GLU A 144 -8.52 1.16 20.53
C GLU A 144 -8.36 2.48 19.76
N SER A 145 -9.08 2.66 18.65
CA SER A 145 -9.00 3.89 17.85
C SER A 145 -9.55 5.14 18.55
N LYS A 146 -10.27 4.98 19.67
CA LYS A 146 -10.82 6.07 20.48
C LYS A 146 -10.08 6.29 21.81
N ASP A 147 -9.03 5.52 22.08
CA ASP A 147 -8.28 5.66 23.34
C ASP A 147 -7.48 6.97 23.38
N GLU A 148 -8.01 7.95 24.13
CA GLU A 148 -7.40 9.27 24.33
C GLU A 148 -5.99 9.21 24.94
N SER A 149 -5.64 8.13 25.66
CA SER A 149 -4.34 7.97 26.29
C SER A 149 -3.21 7.78 25.27
N VAL A 150 -3.53 7.30 24.06
CA VAL A 150 -2.56 6.96 23.01
C VAL A 150 -1.71 8.17 22.61
N VAL A 151 -2.31 9.36 22.47
CA VAL A 151 -1.56 10.58 22.10
C VAL A 151 -0.57 10.98 23.19
N LYS A 152 -0.96 10.84 24.46
CA LYS A 152 -0.08 11.15 25.60
C LYS A 152 1.09 10.18 25.65
N THR A 153 0.82 8.88 25.53
CA THR A 153 1.84 7.81 25.49
C THR A 153 2.77 7.98 24.29
N PHE A 154 2.22 8.34 23.12
CA PHE A 154 3.02 8.66 21.93
C PHE A 154 4.02 9.77 22.21
N LYS A 155 3.58 10.91 22.76
CA LYS A 155 4.46 12.05 23.03
C LYS A 155 5.62 11.71 23.97
N THR A 156 5.39 10.87 24.98
CA THR A 156 6.46 10.47 25.93
C THR A 156 7.55 9.64 25.27
N LYS A 157 7.26 8.94 24.16
CA LYS A 157 8.27 8.18 23.39
C LYS A 157 9.28 9.09 22.66
N PHE A 158 9.01 10.40 22.53
CA PHE A 158 9.81 11.35 21.72
C PHE A 158 10.42 12.50 22.53
N ASP A 159 10.70 12.29 23.81
CA ASP A 159 11.37 13.30 24.66
C ASP A 159 12.70 13.79 24.07
N HIS A 160 13.39 12.92 23.33
CA HIS A 160 14.63 13.22 22.61
C HIS A 160 14.47 14.20 21.44
N LEU A 161 13.24 14.64 21.09
CA LEU A 161 12.96 15.60 20.01
C LEU A 161 12.30 16.90 20.51
N LYS A 162 12.00 17.02 21.82
CA LYS A 162 11.17 18.10 22.37
C LYS A 162 11.72 19.50 22.16
N ASP A 163 13.04 19.61 22.03
CA ASP A 163 13.79 20.85 21.85
C ASP A 163 13.92 21.27 20.38
N ILE A 164 13.47 20.44 19.42
CA ILE A 164 13.42 20.82 18.00
C ILE A 164 12.29 21.83 17.79
N LYS A 165 12.67 23.07 17.48
CA LYS A 165 11.76 24.20 17.26
C LYS A 165 11.94 24.86 15.89
N ILE A 166 10.83 25.36 15.33
CA ILE A 166 10.86 26.14 14.08
C ILE A 166 11.72 27.39 14.27
N LYS A 167 12.66 27.60 13.33
CA LYS A 167 13.40 28.85 13.20
C LYS A 167 12.66 29.76 12.20
N GLY A 168 12.33 30.99 12.62
CA GLY A 168 11.74 32.01 11.75
C GLY A 168 10.24 31.88 11.50
N HIS A 169 9.44 32.79 12.09
CA HIS A 169 7.97 32.72 12.03
C HIS A 169 7.35 33.09 10.68
N LYS A 170 8.08 33.79 9.81
CA LYS A 170 7.58 34.33 8.52
C LYS A 170 7.58 33.33 7.35
N ALA A 171 8.23 32.18 7.50
CA ALA A 171 8.28 31.17 6.44
C ALA A 171 6.91 30.53 6.17
N SER A 172 6.71 30.05 4.94
CA SER A 172 5.57 29.20 4.57
C SER A 172 5.54 27.91 5.38
N ASN A 173 4.42 27.20 5.40
CA ASN A 173 4.33 25.94 6.13
C ASN A 173 5.23 24.87 5.48
N GLU A 174 5.32 24.88 4.15
CA GLU A 174 6.18 24.01 3.36
C GLU A 174 7.66 24.20 3.73
N GLU A 175 8.14 25.46 3.75
CA GLU A 175 9.51 25.78 4.17
C GLU A 175 9.78 25.39 5.63
N LYS A 176 8.78 25.59 6.52
CA LYS A 176 8.89 25.16 7.92
C LYS A 176 9.07 23.64 8.02
N PHE A 177 8.31 22.85 7.26
CA PHE A 177 8.45 21.39 7.24
C PHE A 177 9.81 20.94 6.72
N LEU A 178 10.30 21.55 5.64
CA LEU A 178 11.60 21.21 5.10
C LEU A 178 12.73 21.48 6.12
N ASN A 179 12.69 22.64 6.78
CA ASN A 179 13.67 22.95 7.83
C ASN A 179 13.61 21.99 9.02
N LEU A 180 12.40 21.56 9.41
CA LEU A 180 12.22 20.58 10.50
C LEU A 180 12.71 19.19 10.09
N LYS A 181 12.52 18.79 8.84
CA LYS A 181 13.05 17.52 8.28
C LYS A 181 14.57 17.49 8.33
N GLU A 182 15.22 18.54 7.84
CA GLU A 182 16.69 18.61 7.88
C GLU A 182 17.21 18.60 9.33
N ARG A 183 16.57 19.35 10.23
CA ARG A 183 16.93 19.34 11.65
C ARG A 183 16.71 17.98 12.32
N LEU A 184 15.64 17.26 11.96
CA LEU A 184 15.39 15.90 12.42
C LEU A 184 16.50 14.95 11.94
N ARG A 185 16.91 15.05 10.68
CA ARG A 185 17.99 14.23 10.13
C ARG A 185 19.31 14.49 10.84
N GLU A 186 19.65 15.74 11.09
CA GLU A 186 20.81 16.09 11.93
C GLU A 186 20.70 15.46 13.34
N ARG A 187 19.51 15.50 13.96
CA ARG A 187 19.29 14.88 15.27
C ARG A 187 19.52 13.37 15.25
N LEU A 188 18.88 12.66 14.31
CA LEU A 188 18.87 11.19 14.29
C LEU A 188 20.18 10.58 13.80
N TYR A 189 20.87 11.22 12.86
CA TYR A 189 22.01 10.64 12.15
C TYR A 189 23.37 11.28 12.50
N VAL A 190 23.38 12.41 13.20
CA VAL A 190 24.64 13.13 13.53
C VAL A 190 24.78 13.35 15.03
N GLU A 191 23.73 13.80 15.72
CA GLU A 191 23.81 14.17 17.14
C GLU A 191 23.59 13.01 18.10
N ILE A 192 22.77 12.02 17.72
CA ILE A 192 22.54 10.80 18.51
C ILE A 192 23.44 9.68 17.97
N GLU A 193 24.06 8.93 18.88
CA GLU A 193 24.84 7.76 18.51
C GLU A 193 23.96 6.74 17.75
N PRO A 194 24.42 6.16 16.63
CA PRO A 194 23.58 5.28 15.81
C PRO A 194 22.93 4.12 16.57
N ILE A 195 23.63 3.54 17.55
CA ILE A 195 23.08 2.46 18.38
C ILE A 195 21.91 2.94 19.26
N ASP A 196 21.96 4.18 19.74
CA ASP A 196 20.87 4.76 20.54
C ASP A 196 19.67 5.09 19.65
N THR A 197 19.90 5.61 18.44
CA THR A 197 18.83 5.77 17.43
C THR A 197 18.20 4.42 17.08
N LEU A 198 19.00 3.37 16.91
CA LEU A 198 18.48 2.01 16.67
C LEU A 198 17.62 1.51 17.82
N ASN A 199 18.03 1.73 19.08
CA ASN A 199 17.24 1.39 20.26
C ASN A 199 15.91 2.15 20.28
N LEU A 200 15.92 3.45 19.98
CA LEU A 200 14.71 4.25 19.88
C LEU A 200 13.73 3.72 18.82
N VAL A 201 14.23 3.26 17.67
CA VAL A 201 13.44 2.62 16.62
C VAL A 201 12.84 1.30 17.13
N MET A 202 13.66 0.43 17.74
CA MET A 202 13.21 -0.86 18.26
C MET A 202 12.17 -0.72 19.38
N ASP A 203 12.31 0.30 20.23
CA ASP A 203 11.37 0.62 21.30
C ASP A 203 10.06 1.18 20.75
N TYR A 204 10.12 2.05 19.74
CA TYR A 204 8.91 2.62 19.15
C TYR A 204 8.04 1.56 18.48
N PHE A 205 8.65 0.70 17.66
CA PHE A 205 7.96 -0.38 16.94
C PHE A 205 7.75 -1.64 17.77
N GLU A 206 8.16 -1.64 19.05
CA GLU A 206 7.94 -2.74 19.99
C GLU A 206 8.51 -4.07 19.48
N ILE A 207 9.70 -3.99 18.89
CA ILE A 207 10.38 -5.14 18.28
C ILE A 207 10.58 -6.26 19.30
N ASN A 208 10.24 -7.47 18.88
CA ASN A 208 10.34 -8.68 19.70
C ASN A 208 11.72 -8.74 20.41
N PRO A 209 11.75 -8.89 21.76
CA PRO A 209 12.99 -9.02 22.52
C PRO A 209 13.96 -10.08 21.98
N ASP A 210 13.44 -11.19 21.44
CA ASP A 210 14.25 -12.27 20.87
C ASP A 210 15.02 -11.82 19.61
N LEU A 211 14.48 -10.85 18.86
CA LEU A 211 15.11 -10.30 17.66
C LEU A 211 16.14 -9.21 17.98
N ARG A 212 16.02 -8.50 19.11
CA ARG A 212 16.89 -7.36 19.44
C ARG A 212 18.37 -7.72 19.46
N THR A 213 18.71 -8.85 20.07
CA THR A 213 20.11 -9.32 20.12
C THR A 213 20.66 -9.60 18.72
N THR A 214 19.83 -10.15 17.82
CA THR A 214 20.19 -10.41 16.43
C THR A 214 20.42 -9.10 15.67
N ILE A 215 19.52 -8.12 15.84
CA ILE A 215 19.60 -6.81 15.19
C ILE A 215 20.84 -6.03 15.67
N GLU A 216 21.11 -6.01 16.98
CA GLU A 216 22.33 -5.37 17.51
C GLU A 216 23.61 -6.06 17.04
N SER A 217 23.60 -7.40 17.01
CA SER A 217 24.74 -8.17 16.53
C SER A 217 25.00 -7.87 15.05
N ARG A 218 23.94 -7.75 14.25
CA ARG A 218 24.03 -7.34 12.86
C ARG A 218 24.68 -5.97 12.74
N TRP A 219 24.17 -4.96 13.45
CA TRP A 219 24.76 -3.61 13.47
C TRP A 219 26.26 -3.61 13.84
N LYS A 220 26.67 -4.42 14.82
CA LYS A 220 28.07 -4.50 15.29
C LYS A 220 28.99 -5.25 14.32
N ASN A 221 28.49 -6.27 13.64
CA ASN A 221 29.31 -7.23 12.90
C ASN A 221 29.30 -6.99 11.38
N GLU A 222 28.26 -6.40 10.83
CA GLU A 222 28.17 -6.04 9.42
C GLU A 222 28.75 -4.64 9.19
N SER A 223 29.49 -4.46 8.10
CA SER A 223 30.00 -3.15 7.71
C SER A 223 28.87 -2.33 7.08
N HIS A 224 28.24 -1.49 7.88
CA HIS A 224 27.24 -0.51 7.43
C HIS A 224 27.81 0.91 7.52
N PRO A 225 27.70 1.74 6.46
CA PRO A 225 28.07 3.15 6.57
C PRO A 225 27.15 3.94 7.52
N ASP A 226 25.87 3.57 7.61
CA ASP A 226 24.85 4.22 8.44
C ASP A 226 23.62 3.34 8.68
N LEU A 227 22.69 3.77 9.56
CA LEU A 227 21.44 3.06 9.84
C LEU A 227 20.52 2.94 8.62
N LYS A 228 20.60 3.89 7.68
CA LYS A 228 19.78 3.88 6.48
C LYS A 228 20.18 2.74 5.55
N SER A 229 21.47 2.47 5.42
CA SER A 229 22.00 1.33 4.68
C SER A 229 21.69 -0.02 5.35
N MET A 230 21.56 -0.03 6.68
CA MET A 230 21.20 -1.23 7.44
C MET A 230 19.70 -1.55 7.32
N ALA A 231 18.84 -0.54 7.49
CA ALA A 231 17.39 -0.70 7.65
C ALA A 231 16.60 0.51 7.10
N ASP A 232 16.75 0.80 5.80
CA ASP A 232 16.17 1.99 5.13
C ASP A 232 14.67 2.15 5.41
N TYR A 233 13.92 1.05 5.34
CA TYR A 233 12.47 1.08 5.56
C TYR A 233 12.09 1.33 7.03
N ALA A 234 12.75 0.69 8.00
CA ALA A 234 12.50 0.95 9.41
C ALA A 234 12.79 2.42 9.77
N MET A 235 13.91 2.96 9.24
CA MET A 235 14.27 4.36 9.41
C MET A 235 13.27 5.31 8.73
N TYR A 236 12.79 4.98 7.54
CA TYR A 236 11.74 5.72 6.85
C TYR A 236 10.45 5.83 7.68
N CYS A 237 9.97 4.71 8.23
CA CYS A 237 8.79 4.71 9.11
C CYS A 237 9.05 5.50 10.39
N TYR A 238 10.25 5.40 10.95
CA TYR A 238 10.63 6.16 12.16
C TYR A 238 10.72 7.67 11.91
N GLU A 239 11.23 8.10 10.76
CA GLU A 239 11.26 9.51 10.35
C GLU A 239 9.84 10.10 10.25
N ILE A 240 8.87 9.34 9.72
CA ILE A 240 7.47 9.78 9.61
C ILE A 240 6.89 10.10 11.00
N VAL A 241 7.06 9.19 11.96
CA VAL A 241 6.49 9.37 13.32
C VAL A 241 7.20 10.48 14.08
N CYS A 242 8.52 10.61 13.91
CA CYS A 242 9.30 11.73 14.43
C CYS A 242 8.84 13.08 13.85
N LEU A 243 8.63 13.16 12.53
CA LEU A 243 8.14 14.36 11.86
C LEU A 243 6.73 14.74 12.35
N TYR A 244 5.87 13.76 12.59
CA TYR A 244 4.56 14.02 13.18
C TYR A 244 4.68 14.62 14.57
N PHE A 245 5.49 14.01 15.45
CA PHE A 245 5.75 14.54 16.80
C PHE A 245 6.28 15.97 16.77
N ILE A 246 7.30 16.24 15.94
CA ILE A 246 7.89 17.57 15.81
C ILE A 246 6.84 18.57 15.27
N GLY A 247 6.01 18.14 14.32
CA GLY A 247 4.92 18.95 13.79
C GLY A 247 3.87 19.30 14.84
N ILE A 248 3.50 18.39 15.73
CA ILE A 248 2.65 18.68 16.90
C ILE A 248 3.34 19.68 17.84
N ASN A 249 4.59 19.40 18.22
CA ASN A 249 5.36 20.22 19.17
C ASN A 249 5.64 21.66 18.67
N ASN A 250 5.44 21.90 17.37
CA ASN A 250 5.56 23.19 16.72
C ASN A 250 4.23 23.74 16.17
N SER A 251 3.10 23.14 16.56
CA SER A 251 1.75 23.56 16.17
C SER A 251 1.48 23.58 14.66
N LEU A 252 2.21 22.78 13.88
CA LEU A 252 1.96 22.56 12.45
C LEU A 252 0.89 21.49 12.21
N PHE A 253 0.75 20.56 13.15
CA PHE A 253 -0.28 19.53 13.16
C PHE A 253 -1.13 19.58 14.43
N GLY A 254 -2.37 19.15 14.29
CA GLY A 254 -3.25 18.93 15.44
C GLY A 254 -3.01 17.55 16.05
N GLU A 255 -3.47 17.38 17.28
CA GLU A 255 -3.27 16.17 18.10
C GLU A 255 -4.46 15.19 17.97
N ARG A 256 -5.03 15.08 16.78
CA ARG A 256 -6.18 14.19 16.58
C ARG A 256 -5.74 12.75 16.74
N LEU A 257 -6.52 11.97 17.48
CA LEU A 257 -6.29 10.53 17.69
C LEU A 257 -6.10 9.77 16.38
N THR A 258 -6.98 10.02 15.41
CA THR A 258 -6.97 9.34 14.11
C THR A 258 -5.70 9.59 13.32
N ASN A 259 -5.04 10.75 13.50
CA ASN A 259 -3.82 11.08 12.76
C ASN A 259 -2.71 10.05 13.02
N LEU A 260 -2.62 9.48 14.23
CA LEU A 260 -1.59 8.47 14.55
C LEU A 260 -1.79 7.19 13.75
N LEU A 261 -3.05 6.75 13.61
CA LEU A 261 -3.40 5.61 12.76
C LEU A 261 -3.15 5.97 11.29
N ASP A 262 -3.60 7.15 10.86
CA ASP A 262 -3.47 7.59 9.48
C ASP A 262 -2.01 7.61 8.98
N LEU A 263 -1.02 7.78 9.87
CA LEU A 263 0.41 7.68 9.53
C LEU A 263 0.77 6.38 8.82
N GLU A 264 0.08 5.27 9.15
CA GLU A 264 0.38 3.97 8.56
C GLU A 264 0.18 3.97 7.04
N TYR A 265 -0.73 4.79 6.50
CA TYR A 265 -0.86 4.93 5.05
C TYR A 265 0.46 5.38 4.40
N LEU A 266 1.22 6.27 5.07
CA LEU A 266 2.52 6.71 4.57
C LEU A 266 3.60 5.64 4.72
N PHE A 267 3.53 4.76 5.70
CA PHE A 267 4.43 3.60 5.78
C PHE A 267 4.32 2.73 4.51
N TYR A 268 3.16 2.71 3.87
CA TYR A 268 2.94 1.95 2.63
C TYR A 268 3.31 2.72 1.35
N ALA A 269 3.66 4.00 1.40
CA ALA A 269 4.01 4.76 0.21
C ALA A 269 5.18 4.15 -0.60
N PRO A 270 6.27 3.63 0.03
CA PRO A 270 7.36 2.95 -0.70
C PRO A 270 6.97 1.65 -1.39
N PHE A 271 5.76 1.12 -1.15
CA PHE A 271 5.23 -0.09 -1.78
C PHE A 271 4.27 0.23 -2.94
N ALA A 272 4.24 1.48 -3.36
CA ALA A 272 3.50 1.90 -4.53
C ALA A 272 4.28 2.96 -5.33
N ARG A 273 3.97 3.06 -6.61
CA ARG A 273 4.48 4.13 -7.49
C ARG A 273 3.61 5.36 -7.42
N VAL A 274 2.39 5.25 -6.91
CA VAL A 274 1.47 6.36 -6.73
C VAL A 274 0.87 6.35 -5.33
N PHE A 275 0.78 7.51 -4.72
CA PHE A 275 0.07 7.73 -3.47
C PHE A 275 -1.05 8.75 -3.67
N SER A 276 -2.24 8.46 -3.13
CA SER A 276 -3.37 9.38 -3.18
C SER A 276 -4.04 9.51 -1.81
N THR A 277 -4.22 10.77 -1.41
CA THR A 277 -4.97 11.14 -0.22
C THR A 277 -5.81 12.40 -0.47
N HIS A 278 -7.02 12.44 0.09
CA HIS A 278 -7.80 13.67 0.21
C HIS A 278 -7.62 14.33 1.59
N ASP A 279 -6.89 13.69 2.50
CA ASP A 279 -6.55 14.21 3.81
C ASP A 279 -5.38 15.20 3.73
N LYS A 280 -5.59 16.39 4.32
CA LYS A 280 -4.62 17.49 4.27
C LYS A 280 -3.39 17.20 5.14
N PHE A 281 -3.55 16.45 6.22
CA PHE A 281 -2.47 16.07 7.12
C PHE A 281 -1.53 15.06 6.42
N LEU A 282 -2.08 13.98 5.86
CA LEU A 282 -1.29 13.00 5.10
C LEU A 282 -0.62 13.62 3.88
N ARG A 283 -1.32 14.50 3.16
CA ARG A 283 -0.74 15.23 2.03
C ARG A 283 0.49 16.05 2.44
N ARG A 284 0.41 16.80 3.55
CA ARG A 284 1.54 17.60 4.04
C ARG A 284 2.72 16.73 4.44
N LEU A 285 2.47 15.64 5.15
CA LEU A 285 3.51 14.70 5.54
C LEU A 285 4.13 13.99 4.33
N PHE A 286 3.34 13.58 3.33
CA PHE A 286 3.84 12.98 2.09
C PHE A 286 4.92 13.86 1.44
N PHE A 287 4.64 15.15 1.25
CA PHE A 287 5.61 16.08 0.68
C PHE A 287 6.77 16.41 1.62
N ALA A 288 6.59 16.26 2.93
CA ALA A 288 7.67 16.42 3.88
C ALA A 288 8.61 15.21 3.86
N VAL A 289 8.09 13.97 3.79
CA VAL A 289 8.92 12.75 3.86
C VAL A 289 9.56 12.44 2.51
N GLU A 290 8.89 12.78 1.41
CA GLU A 290 9.32 12.55 0.02
C GLU A 290 9.66 11.07 -0.23
N PRO A 291 8.66 10.18 -0.25
CA PRO A 291 8.90 8.76 -0.49
C PRO A 291 9.57 8.57 -1.86
N LYS A 292 10.60 7.72 -1.91
CA LYS A 292 11.43 7.54 -3.09
C LYS A 292 10.62 6.99 -4.27
N ASP A 293 10.74 7.66 -5.41
CA ASP A 293 10.13 7.30 -6.69
C ASP A 293 8.59 7.06 -6.63
N VAL A 294 7.90 7.81 -5.76
CA VAL A 294 6.44 7.80 -5.62
C VAL A 294 5.83 9.09 -6.15
N PHE A 295 4.90 8.98 -7.09
CA PHE A 295 4.10 10.10 -7.59
C PHE A 295 2.92 10.39 -6.66
N PHE A 296 2.51 11.66 -6.58
CA PHE A 296 1.31 12.06 -5.86
C PHE A 296 0.19 12.40 -6.84
N ILE A 297 -1.02 11.89 -6.60
CA ILE A 297 -2.21 12.30 -7.34
C ILE A 297 -3.36 12.61 -6.38
N THR A 298 -4.09 13.70 -6.60
CA THR A 298 -5.23 14.06 -5.75
C THR A 298 -6.50 13.32 -6.17
N LEU A 299 -7.43 13.13 -5.22
CA LEU A 299 -8.77 12.61 -5.53
C LEU A 299 -9.49 13.41 -6.64
N PRO A 300 -9.53 14.76 -6.63
CA PRO A 300 -10.09 15.53 -7.74
C PRO A 300 -9.44 15.24 -9.10
N ASN A 301 -8.11 15.14 -9.16
CA ASN A 301 -7.39 14.83 -10.41
C ASN A 301 -7.73 13.42 -10.91
N LEU A 302 -7.76 12.42 -10.02
CA LEU A 302 -8.20 11.05 -10.37
C LEU A 302 -9.61 11.07 -10.97
N LYS A 303 -10.56 11.76 -10.32
CA LYS A 303 -11.94 11.86 -10.81
C LYS A 303 -12.03 12.57 -12.16
N GLU A 304 -11.25 13.64 -12.35
CA GLU A 304 -11.22 14.36 -13.62
C GLU A 304 -10.69 13.46 -14.74
N ASP A 305 -9.58 12.75 -14.50
CA ASP A 305 -8.99 11.82 -15.45
C ASP A 305 -9.98 10.69 -15.80
N PHE A 306 -10.57 10.05 -14.80
CA PHE A 306 -11.56 8.98 -15.01
C PHE A 306 -12.82 9.46 -15.73
N LYS A 307 -13.27 10.69 -15.47
CA LYS A 307 -14.37 11.28 -16.24
C LYS A 307 -14.00 11.42 -17.72
N LYS A 308 -12.78 11.88 -18.03
CA LYS A 308 -12.29 11.98 -19.42
C LYS A 308 -12.14 10.60 -20.06
N PHE A 309 -11.68 9.59 -19.33
CA PHE A 309 -11.55 8.22 -19.84
C PHE A 309 -12.92 7.60 -20.13
N LYS A 310 -13.87 7.73 -19.21
CA LYS A 310 -15.25 7.23 -19.40
C LYS A 310 -15.93 7.83 -20.63
N ALA A 311 -15.67 9.10 -20.94
CA ALA A 311 -16.20 9.76 -22.13
C ALA A 311 -15.69 9.15 -23.45
N LEU A 312 -14.58 8.40 -23.40
CA LEU A 312 -13.99 7.71 -24.55
C LEU A 312 -14.32 6.22 -24.61
N ASN A 313 -14.89 5.64 -23.55
CA ASN A 313 -15.29 4.23 -23.53
C ASN A 313 -16.37 3.98 -24.59
N LYS A 314 -16.09 3.03 -25.50
CA LYS A 314 -17.06 2.50 -26.45
C LYS A 314 -17.17 1.00 -26.30
N ASP A 315 -18.33 0.45 -26.62
CA ASP A 315 -18.55 -1.00 -26.56
C ASP A 315 -17.52 -1.74 -27.44
N GLY A 316 -16.74 -2.62 -26.81
CA GLY A 316 -15.72 -3.43 -27.48
C GLY A 316 -14.35 -2.76 -27.64
N GLU A 317 -14.20 -1.48 -27.31
CA GLU A 317 -12.90 -0.80 -27.30
C GLU A 317 -12.27 -0.87 -25.89
N VAL A 318 -11.08 -1.47 -25.81
CA VAL A 318 -10.27 -1.52 -24.59
C VAL A 318 -8.99 -0.71 -24.81
N PHE A 319 -8.67 0.16 -23.87
CA PHE A 319 -7.42 0.92 -23.88
C PHE A 319 -6.41 0.29 -22.92
N ASP A 320 -5.33 -0.24 -23.48
CA ASP A 320 -4.23 -0.84 -22.70
C ASP A 320 -3.42 0.19 -21.90
N GLU A 321 -3.46 1.44 -22.36
CA GLU A 321 -2.82 2.63 -21.77
C GLU A 321 -3.88 3.71 -21.48
N PRO A 322 -3.61 4.66 -20.56
CA PRO A 322 -4.51 5.78 -20.32
C PRO A 322 -4.79 6.55 -21.63
N PRO A 323 -6.07 6.74 -22.04
CA PRO A 323 -6.37 7.19 -23.41
C PRO A 323 -6.17 8.69 -23.64
N VAL A 324 -6.01 9.49 -22.57
CA VAL A 324 -5.97 10.96 -22.64
C VAL A 324 -4.58 11.46 -22.23
N LYS A 325 -3.79 11.95 -23.20
CA LYS A 325 -2.35 12.24 -23.03
C LYS A 325 -2.02 13.37 -22.05
N ASP A 326 -2.93 14.31 -21.84
CA ASP A 326 -2.77 15.43 -20.91
C ASP A 326 -3.25 15.11 -19.48
N SER A 327 -3.86 13.94 -19.27
CA SER A 327 -4.24 13.45 -17.94
C SER A 327 -3.03 13.27 -17.01
N GLU A 328 -3.24 13.38 -15.70
CA GLU A 328 -2.20 13.12 -14.71
C GLU A 328 -1.81 11.64 -14.73
N THR A 329 -2.80 10.75 -14.82
CA THR A 329 -2.59 9.31 -14.97
C THR A 329 -1.72 8.96 -16.18
N TYR A 330 -1.93 9.58 -17.35
CA TYR A 330 -1.05 9.35 -18.51
C TYR A 330 0.38 9.84 -18.26
N ARG A 331 0.55 11.02 -17.66
CA ARG A 331 1.88 11.57 -17.37
C ARG A 331 2.69 10.67 -16.43
N ILE A 332 2.05 10.14 -15.38
CA ILE A 332 2.68 9.15 -14.49
C ILE A 332 3.03 7.89 -15.28
N TRP A 333 2.11 7.38 -16.10
CA TRP A 333 2.37 6.20 -16.94
C TRP A 333 3.54 6.36 -17.90
N ASP A 334 3.64 7.51 -18.56
CA ASP A 334 4.74 7.83 -19.47
C ASP A 334 6.07 7.95 -18.73
N SER A 335 6.07 8.50 -17.52
CA SER A 335 7.27 8.55 -16.68
C SER A 335 7.73 7.17 -16.19
N VAL A 336 6.80 6.23 -15.96
CA VAL A 336 7.13 4.90 -15.42
C VAL A 336 7.49 3.90 -16.51
N PHE A 337 6.79 3.91 -17.64
CA PHE A 337 6.94 2.88 -18.68
C PHE A 337 7.64 3.35 -19.96
N ASP A 338 7.88 4.66 -20.14
CA ASP A 338 8.25 5.26 -21.44
C ASP A 338 7.30 4.76 -22.53
N MET A 339 6.14 5.43 -22.70
CA MET A 339 5.11 4.95 -23.62
C MET A 339 5.58 5.02 -25.08
N ARG A 340 6.60 5.82 -25.40
CA ARG A 340 7.18 5.85 -26.74
C ARG A 340 7.97 4.57 -27.00
N LEU A 341 8.82 4.16 -26.07
CA LEU A 341 9.60 2.93 -26.17
C LEU A 341 8.69 1.70 -26.11
N THR A 342 7.74 1.67 -25.19
CA THR A 342 6.78 0.57 -25.02
C THR A 342 5.99 0.31 -26.31
N ARG A 343 5.53 1.36 -27.01
CA ARG A 343 4.83 1.20 -28.30
C ARG A 343 5.73 0.70 -29.43
N ARG A 344 7.05 0.92 -29.35
CA ARG A 344 8.04 0.43 -30.33
C ARG A 344 8.41 -1.03 -30.10
N LEU A 345 8.42 -1.47 -28.84
CA LEU A 345 8.79 -2.83 -28.43
C LEU A 345 7.58 -3.78 -28.39
N LYS A 346 6.60 -3.62 -29.29
CA LYS A 346 5.47 -4.55 -29.34
C LYS A 346 5.97 -5.94 -29.73
N PRO A 347 5.55 -7.00 -29.01
CA PRO A 347 5.98 -8.35 -29.30
C PRO A 347 5.49 -8.79 -30.69
N SER A 348 6.33 -9.54 -31.39
CA SER A 348 5.97 -10.23 -32.63
C SER A 348 4.99 -11.37 -32.36
N ALA A 349 4.30 -11.85 -33.41
CA ALA A 349 3.39 -13.00 -33.31
C ALA A 349 4.10 -14.27 -32.81
N ASP A 350 5.35 -14.50 -33.24
CA ASP A 350 6.15 -15.63 -32.79
C ASP A 350 6.53 -15.52 -31.31
N GLU A 351 6.82 -14.31 -30.82
CA GLU A 351 7.07 -14.07 -29.40
C GLU A 351 5.82 -14.30 -28.55
N LEU A 352 4.64 -13.89 -29.03
CA LEU A 352 3.37 -14.15 -28.35
C LEU A 352 3.11 -15.65 -28.25
N LYS A 353 3.25 -16.40 -29.35
CA LYS A 353 3.07 -17.85 -29.36
C LYS A 353 4.06 -18.57 -28.42
N ARG A 354 5.31 -18.10 -28.37
CA ARG A 354 6.31 -18.61 -27.42
C ARG A 354 5.89 -18.35 -25.97
N LYS A 355 5.38 -17.15 -25.66
CA LYS A 355 4.93 -16.77 -24.31
C LYS A 355 3.67 -17.52 -23.88
N GLU A 356 2.76 -17.84 -24.79
CA GLU A 356 1.61 -18.72 -24.51
C GLU A 356 2.07 -20.13 -24.12
N ALA A 357 3.01 -20.72 -24.86
CA ALA A 357 3.58 -22.03 -24.50
C ALA A 357 4.33 -21.98 -23.15
N GLU A 358 5.05 -20.89 -22.88
CA GLU A 358 5.72 -20.67 -21.60
C GLU A 358 4.73 -20.54 -20.42
N LEU A 359 3.59 -19.89 -20.65
CA LEU A 359 2.52 -19.78 -19.65
C LEU A 359 1.95 -21.16 -19.29
N GLU A 360 1.67 -22.01 -20.29
CA GLU A 360 1.19 -23.37 -20.04
C GLU A 360 2.22 -24.22 -19.27
N GLU A 361 3.51 -24.08 -19.57
CA GLU A 361 4.58 -24.70 -18.79
C GLU A 361 4.55 -24.22 -17.32
N ILE A 362 4.46 -22.91 -17.10
CA ILE A 362 4.38 -22.29 -15.78
C ILE A 362 3.16 -22.80 -15.00
N LEU A 363 1.98 -22.88 -15.63
CA LEU A 363 0.76 -23.36 -14.99
C LEU A 363 0.87 -24.83 -14.58
N ASN A 364 1.55 -25.65 -15.39
CA ASN A 364 1.83 -27.05 -15.03
C ASN A 364 2.81 -27.14 -13.85
N ILE A 365 3.91 -26.38 -13.89
CA ILE A 365 4.88 -26.31 -12.79
C ILE A 365 4.21 -25.82 -11.50
N ALA A 366 3.33 -24.83 -11.58
CA ALA A 366 2.61 -24.31 -10.42
C ALA A 366 1.74 -25.36 -9.73
N LYS A 367 1.14 -26.27 -10.51
CA LYS A 367 0.28 -27.35 -10.01
C LYS A 367 1.04 -28.56 -9.47
N THR A 368 2.14 -28.95 -10.13
CA THR A 368 2.82 -30.24 -9.85
C THR A 368 4.25 -30.07 -9.33
N GLY A 369 4.77 -28.85 -9.30
CA GLY A 369 6.13 -28.54 -8.90
C GLY A 369 6.41 -28.89 -7.44
N LYS A 370 7.66 -29.26 -7.16
CA LYS A 370 8.10 -29.55 -5.79
C LYS A 370 8.36 -28.25 -5.04
N GLU A 371 7.85 -28.20 -3.82
CA GLU A 371 8.17 -27.13 -2.89
C GLU A 371 9.64 -27.25 -2.43
N GLY A 372 10.29 -26.11 -2.22
CA GLY A 372 11.68 -26.08 -1.77
C GLY A 372 12.10 -24.72 -1.23
N LYS A 373 13.31 -24.66 -0.66
CA LYS A 373 13.92 -23.40 -0.26
C LYS A 373 14.11 -22.50 -1.48
N PHE A 374 13.81 -21.22 -1.30
CA PHE A 374 13.85 -20.20 -2.34
C PHE A 374 14.99 -19.23 -2.09
N GLU A 375 15.86 -19.08 -3.08
CA GLU A 375 16.94 -18.10 -3.08
C GLU A 375 17.06 -17.49 -4.49
N GLY A 376 17.23 -16.16 -4.54
CA GLY A 376 17.37 -15.37 -5.76
C GLY A 376 16.05 -14.77 -6.24
N GLU A 377 15.96 -14.52 -7.54
CA GLU A 377 14.75 -14.00 -8.19
C GLU A 377 13.88 -15.14 -8.73
N ALA A 378 12.56 -14.92 -8.77
CA ALA A 378 11.61 -15.88 -9.31
C ALA A 378 11.54 -15.76 -10.84
N ASP A 379 11.53 -16.89 -11.54
CA ASP A 379 11.27 -16.94 -12.98
C ASP A 379 9.79 -16.69 -13.28
N PHE A 380 8.90 -17.05 -12.34
CA PHE A 380 7.46 -16.82 -12.45
C PHE A 380 6.78 -16.63 -11.10
N VAL A 381 5.60 -16.01 -11.15
CA VAL A 381 4.71 -15.84 -10.01
C VAL A 381 3.31 -16.29 -10.40
N VAL A 382 2.67 -17.05 -9.52
CA VAL A 382 1.25 -17.42 -9.64
C VAL A 382 0.49 -16.85 -8.45
N LYS A 383 -0.65 -16.20 -8.70
CA LYS A 383 -1.59 -15.82 -7.66
C LYS A 383 -2.96 -16.41 -7.97
N GLU A 384 -3.51 -17.12 -7.01
CA GLU A 384 -4.91 -17.56 -7.05
C GLU A 384 -5.78 -16.47 -6.43
N MET A 385 -6.86 -16.09 -7.12
CA MET A 385 -7.75 -15.01 -6.68
C MET A 385 -9.19 -15.38 -6.96
N PHE A 386 -10.09 -15.03 -6.05
CA PHE A 386 -11.52 -15.13 -6.30
C PHE A 386 -12.03 -13.98 -7.18
N MET A 387 -12.92 -14.30 -8.10
CA MET A 387 -13.65 -13.32 -8.89
C MET A 387 -15.13 -13.68 -8.93
N SER A 388 -15.98 -12.75 -8.50
CA SER A 388 -17.43 -12.88 -8.59
C SER A 388 -17.89 -12.68 -10.04
N PRO A 389 -19.01 -13.31 -10.48
CA PRO A 389 -19.63 -12.99 -11.77
C PRO A 389 -19.95 -11.50 -11.95
N ASP A 390 -20.21 -10.78 -10.86
CA ASP A 390 -20.52 -9.34 -10.87
C ASP A 390 -19.29 -8.42 -10.79
N ASP A 391 -18.09 -8.97 -10.55
CA ASP A 391 -16.87 -8.17 -10.55
C ASP A 391 -16.54 -7.70 -11.98
N PRO A 392 -15.87 -6.55 -12.16
CA PRO A 392 -15.48 -6.11 -13.49
C PRO A 392 -14.53 -7.11 -14.17
N CYS A 393 -14.68 -7.27 -15.47
CA CYS A 393 -13.89 -8.21 -16.23
C CYS A 393 -12.40 -7.76 -16.28
N PRO A 394 -11.44 -8.67 -16.04
CA PRO A 394 -10.00 -8.35 -16.08
C PRO A 394 -9.49 -7.83 -17.43
N CYS A 395 -10.26 -8.02 -18.51
CA CYS A 395 -9.95 -7.50 -19.84
C CYS A 395 -10.08 -5.97 -19.96
N LYS A 396 -10.41 -5.26 -18.87
CA LYS A 396 -10.55 -3.79 -18.81
C LYS A 396 -11.69 -3.21 -19.67
N SER A 397 -12.63 -4.04 -20.13
CA SER A 397 -13.83 -3.58 -20.87
C SER A 397 -14.78 -2.73 -20.02
N GLY A 398 -14.66 -2.80 -18.69
CA GLY A 398 -15.57 -2.15 -17.75
C GLY A 398 -16.91 -2.89 -17.57
N LYS A 399 -17.14 -4.00 -18.28
CA LYS A 399 -18.31 -4.87 -18.10
C LYS A 399 -18.11 -5.81 -16.93
N ALA A 400 -19.19 -6.26 -16.30
CA ALA A 400 -19.14 -7.35 -15.33
C ALA A 400 -18.62 -8.63 -16.01
N PHE A 401 -17.92 -9.48 -15.26
CA PHE A 401 -17.30 -10.70 -15.76
C PHE A 401 -18.33 -11.64 -16.41
N LYS A 402 -19.51 -11.75 -15.79
CA LYS A 402 -20.67 -12.51 -16.30
C LYS A 402 -21.18 -12.05 -17.66
N ASP A 403 -21.03 -10.76 -17.98
CA ASP A 403 -21.53 -10.13 -19.20
C ASP A 403 -20.41 -9.96 -20.26
N CYS A 404 -19.24 -10.54 -20.00
CA CYS A 404 -18.06 -10.49 -20.86
C CYS A 404 -17.50 -11.91 -21.03
N HIS A 405 -16.28 -12.18 -20.57
CA HIS A 405 -15.59 -13.45 -20.84
C HIS A 405 -16.24 -14.69 -20.19
N LEU A 406 -16.99 -14.55 -19.09
CA LEU A 406 -17.71 -15.71 -18.52
C LEU A 406 -18.92 -16.11 -19.38
N ALA A 407 -19.60 -15.16 -20.04
CA ALA A 407 -20.68 -15.48 -20.98
C ALA A 407 -20.16 -16.22 -22.23
N GLU A 408 -18.95 -15.88 -22.69
CA GLU A 408 -18.32 -16.51 -23.85
C GLU A 408 -17.95 -17.96 -23.58
N THR A 409 -17.53 -18.31 -22.37
CA THR A 409 -17.23 -19.71 -21.98
C THR A 409 -18.46 -20.63 -21.88
N LYS A 410 -19.68 -20.08 -21.94
CA LYS A 410 -20.94 -20.84 -21.89
C LYS A 410 -21.57 -21.06 -23.28
N LYS A 411 -20.96 -20.53 -24.34
CA LYS A 411 -21.33 -20.79 -25.75
C LYS A 411 -20.32 -21.76 -26.35
#